data_AF-R7HEH6-F1
#
_entry.id   AF-R7HEH6-F1
#
_cell.length_a   1.000
_cell.length_b   1.000
_cell.length_c   1.000
_cell.angle_alpha   90.00
_cell.angle_beta   90.00
_cell.angle_gamma   90.00
#
_symmetry.space_group_name_H-M   'P 1'
#
loop_
_entity.id
_entity.type
_entity.pdbx_description
1 polymer ?
#
loop_
_entity_poly.entity_id
_entity_poly.type
_entity_poly.pdbx_seq_one_letter_code
_entity_poly.pdbx_strand_id
1 'polypeptide(L)'
;MNIWLHNYLRSQNKKYYEQKDYENLWYNGYKVIQMDKKEYIVNQLKRTFHKKYENYCITRIIHKLDNEYIQFITQQLFKRPDGKFALADLYFPQLNISVEIDEPHHLTQKEADKQRTLDIIKADQEIRKKYTGIEDIILDPIEESRIEIREESSIEEINNEIDIVINKIELKISSMGDKFVPWKSVYEPASYYIKKGFIEKNDNAKFKTIDEIGKLFNIEKVSMGYKIHGYVPIVNDSEYFWCPHLKLSDDDVIINNAINTISPDGNYVFEYFKKDNDTEVKKVLDDNIKRYVFAQYKDEIGNESKKFIGVYSLDKDKTLKENVRVWKKISNKIELKKYFN
;
A
#
# COMPACT_ATOMS: atom_id res chain seq x y z
N MET A 1 5.01 22.41 -27.27
CA MET A 1 6.18 22.39 -26.36
C MET A 1 7.21 21.43 -26.96
N ASN A 2 8.45 21.86 -27.16
CA ASN A 2 9.43 21.17 -28.02
C ASN A 2 9.81 19.78 -27.51
N ILE A 3 9.66 18.74 -28.35
CA ILE A 3 10.08 17.33 -28.09
C ILE A 3 11.54 17.28 -27.60
N TRP A 4 12.39 18.18 -28.08
CA TRP A 4 13.78 18.29 -27.67
C TRP A 4 13.96 18.67 -26.18
N LEU A 5 13.13 19.59 -25.68
CA LEU A 5 13.18 20.03 -24.28
C LEU A 5 12.68 18.93 -23.34
N HIS A 6 11.62 18.22 -23.76
CA HIS A 6 11.07 17.07 -23.04
C HIS A 6 12.09 15.91 -22.96
N ASN A 7 12.72 15.54 -24.10
CA ASN A 7 13.77 14.51 -24.12
C ASN A 7 15.01 14.92 -23.31
N TYR A 8 15.38 16.21 -23.33
CA TYR A 8 16.50 16.72 -22.55
C TYR A 8 16.24 16.61 -21.05
N LEU A 9 15.10 17.10 -20.56
CA LEU A 9 14.71 17.02 -19.14
C LEU A 9 14.62 15.56 -18.65
N ARG A 10 14.09 14.66 -19.48
CA ARG A 10 14.03 13.22 -19.21
C ARG A 10 15.42 12.61 -19.05
N SER A 11 16.36 12.97 -19.93
CA SER A 11 17.75 12.51 -19.85
C SER A 11 18.48 13.02 -18.60
N GLN A 12 18.19 14.25 -18.17
CA GLN A 12 18.78 14.85 -16.96
C GLN A 12 18.24 14.19 -15.69
N ASN A 13 16.92 13.95 -15.62
CA ASN A 13 16.29 13.26 -14.49
C ASN A 13 16.81 11.83 -14.34
N LYS A 14 16.90 11.08 -15.46
CA LYS A 14 17.46 9.71 -15.43
C LYS A 14 18.91 9.70 -14.94
N LYS A 15 19.76 10.57 -15.46
CA LYS A 15 21.17 10.70 -15.03
C LYS A 15 21.32 11.11 -13.57
N TYR A 16 20.44 11.99 -13.07
CA TYR A 16 20.45 12.45 -11.68
C TYR A 16 20.16 11.30 -10.70
N TYR A 17 19.16 10.47 -10.99
CA TYR A 17 18.84 9.32 -10.14
C TYR A 17 19.86 8.18 -10.27
N GLU A 18 20.35 7.91 -11.48
CA GLU A 18 21.42 6.94 -11.71
C GLU A 18 22.70 7.31 -10.92
N GLN A 19 23.12 8.59 -10.92
CA GLN A 19 24.27 9.05 -10.13
C GLN A 19 24.07 8.87 -8.62
N LYS A 20 22.86 9.09 -8.10
CA LYS A 20 22.53 8.84 -6.68
C LYS A 20 22.43 7.34 -6.32
N ASP A 21 22.15 6.48 -7.29
CA ASP A 21 22.10 5.04 -7.08
C ASP A 21 23.49 4.40 -7.02
N TYR A 22 24.49 4.92 -7.76
CA TYR A 22 25.87 4.43 -7.68
C TYR A 22 26.45 4.50 -6.25
N GLU A 23 26.03 5.47 -5.44
CA GLU A 23 26.44 5.57 -4.03
C GLU A 23 25.77 4.53 -3.10
N ASN A 24 24.69 3.84 -3.53
CA ASN A 24 23.90 2.93 -2.69
C ASN A 24 23.79 1.49 -3.23
N LEU A 25 24.51 1.12 -4.29
CA LEU A 25 24.46 -0.25 -4.85
C LEU A 25 25.15 -1.32 -3.99
N TRP A 26 25.90 -0.90 -2.96
CA TRP A 26 26.64 -1.78 -2.06
C TRP A 26 26.36 -1.41 -0.60
N TYR A 27 25.60 -2.26 0.10
CA TYR A 27 25.53 -2.23 1.57
C TYR A 27 26.29 -3.47 2.08
N ASN A 28 27.40 -3.27 2.78
CA ASN A 28 28.27 -4.35 3.29
C ASN A 28 28.73 -5.38 2.23
N GLY A 29 28.98 -4.98 0.99
CA GLY A 29 29.54 -5.88 -0.03
C GLY A 29 28.55 -6.85 -0.69
N TYR A 30 27.24 -6.75 -0.40
CA TYR A 30 26.21 -7.57 -1.03
C TYR A 30 25.45 -6.78 -2.10
N LYS A 31 25.32 -7.37 -3.30
CA LYS A 31 24.45 -6.86 -4.37
C LYS A 31 23.00 -6.99 -3.92
N VAL A 32 22.32 -5.86 -3.70
CA VAL A 32 20.87 -5.87 -3.44
C VAL A 32 20.19 -6.43 -4.68
N ILE A 33 19.53 -7.55 -4.50
CA ILE A 33 18.99 -8.37 -5.58
C ILE A 33 17.88 -7.58 -6.30
N GLN A 34 18.15 -7.15 -7.54
CA GLN A 34 17.24 -6.46 -8.48
C GLN A 34 16.03 -7.33 -8.93
N MET A 35 15.83 -8.49 -8.28
CA MET A 35 14.94 -9.60 -8.68
C MET A 35 13.49 -9.41 -8.21
N ASP A 36 13.16 -8.32 -7.49
CA ASP A 36 11.79 -8.01 -7.06
C ASP A 36 11.09 -7.02 -7.99
N LYS A 37 11.77 -5.93 -8.37
CA LYS A 37 11.20 -4.83 -9.16
C LYS A 37 10.82 -5.26 -10.59
N LYS A 38 11.69 -6.05 -11.24
CA LYS A 38 11.43 -6.60 -12.57
C LYS A 38 10.18 -7.49 -12.59
N GLU A 39 10.11 -8.46 -11.67
CA GLU A 39 8.95 -9.36 -11.55
C GLU A 39 7.67 -8.60 -11.20
N TYR A 40 7.76 -7.60 -10.32
CA TYR A 40 6.64 -6.72 -10.00
C TYR A 40 6.10 -6.03 -11.25
N ILE A 41 6.95 -5.33 -12.01
CA ILE A 41 6.55 -4.59 -13.23
C ILE A 41 5.89 -5.53 -14.23
N VAL A 42 6.51 -6.69 -14.50
CA VAL A 42 5.98 -7.67 -15.47
C VAL A 42 4.62 -8.21 -15.02
N ASN A 43 4.46 -8.53 -13.74
CA ASN A 43 3.20 -9.03 -13.20
C ASN A 43 2.10 -7.97 -13.18
N GLN A 44 2.41 -6.70 -12.90
CA GLN A 44 1.44 -5.60 -12.97
C GLN A 44 0.89 -5.43 -14.40
N LEU A 45 1.76 -5.48 -15.42
CA LEU A 45 1.32 -5.40 -16.83
C LEU A 45 0.54 -6.64 -17.26
N LYS A 46 0.97 -7.84 -16.82
CA LYS A 46 0.28 -9.11 -17.12
C LYS A 46 -1.19 -9.11 -16.68
N ARG A 47 -1.53 -8.43 -15.57
CA ARG A 47 -2.90 -8.34 -15.03
C ARG A 47 -3.90 -7.65 -15.96
N THR A 48 -3.42 -6.83 -16.89
CA THR A 48 -4.26 -6.08 -17.84
C THR A 48 -4.54 -6.84 -19.13
N PHE A 49 -3.88 -7.99 -19.37
CA PHE A 49 -3.81 -8.66 -20.67
C PHE A 49 -5.16 -8.98 -21.33
N HIS A 50 -6.20 -9.28 -20.54
CA HIS A 50 -7.52 -9.65 -21.06
C HIS A 50 -8.43 -8.45 -21.39
N LYS A 51 -7.96 -7.21 -21.21
CA LYS A 51 -8.74 -6.00 -21.42
C LYS A 51 -8.10 -5.18 -22.54
N LYS A 52 -8.79 -5.11 -23.70
CA LYS A 52 -8.21 -4.67 -24.97
C LYS A 52 -7.61 -3.26 -24.90
N TYR A 53 -8.42 -2.25 -24.59
CA TYR A 53 -7.93 -0.87 -24.61
C TYR A 53 -7.24 -0.50 -23.30
N GLU A 54 -7.67 -1.06 -22.15
CA GLU A 54 -6.93 -0.92 -20.89
C GLU A 54 -5.46 -1.36 -21.03
N ASN A 55 -5.21 -2.55 -21.59
CA ASN A 55 -3.86 -3.04 -21.80
C ASN A 55 -3.05 -2.12 -22.72
N TYR A 56 -3.63 -1.69 -23.83
CA TYR A 56 -2.97 -0.79 -24.77
C TYR A 56 -2.56 0.53 -24.10
N CYS A 57 -3.50 1.18 -23.41
CA CYS A 57 -3.27 2.49 -22.80
C CYS A 57 -2.24 2.38 -21.67
N ILE A 58 -2.39 1.40 -20.76
CA ILE A 58 -1.46 1.22 -19.64
C ILE A 58 -0.06 0.91 -20.13
N THR A 59 0.10 -0.08 -21.02
CA THR A 59 1.43 -0.46 -21.52
C THR A 59 2.09 0.70 -22.26
N ARG A 60 1.34 1.46 -23.05
CA ARG A 60 1.86 2.65 -23.73
C ARG A 60 2.27 3.74 -22.74
N ILE A 61 1.47 4.04 -21.71
CA ILE A 61 1.84 5.01 -20.65
C ILE A 61 3.16 4.58 -20.02
N ILE A 62 3.26 3.34 -19.54
CA ILE A 62 4.46 2.85 -18.83
C ILE A 62 5.70 2.89 -19.72
N HIS A 63 5.60 2.43 -20.97
CA HIS A 63 6.74 2.41 -21.89
C HIS A 63 7.10 3.80 -22.44
N LYS A 64 6.12 4.69 -22.68
CA LYS A 64 6.42 6.07 -23.11
C LYS A 64 6.90 6.95 -21.98
N LEU A 65 6.55 6.66 -20.72
CA LEU A 65 7.10 7.31 -19.54
C LEU A 65 8.56 6.87 -19.30
N ASP A 66 8.90 5.59 -19.56
CA ASP A 66 10.25 4.97 -19.40
C ASP A 66 10.99 5.47 -18.15
N ASN A 67 10.31 5.44 -17.02
CA ASN A 67 10.87 5.90 -15.76
C ASN A 67 10.59 4.87 -14.68
N GLU A 68 11.54 3.98 -14.48
CA GLU A 68 11.45 2.92 -13.47
C GLU A 68 11.44 3.47 -12.04
N TYR A 69 11.77 4.74 -11.82
CA TYR A 69 11.72 5.38 -10.50
C TYR A 69 10.31 5.79 -10.07
N ILE A 70 9.30 5.52 -10.91
CA ILE A 70 7.91 5.76 -10.59
C ILE A 70 7.23 4.39 -10.46
N GLN A 71 6.76 4.07 -9.27
CA GLN A 71 5.92 2.91 -9.01
C GLN A 71 4.57 3.10 -9.69
N PHE A 72 4.08 2.03 -10.32
CA PHE A 72 2.72 1.95 -10.81
C PHE A 72 2.03 0.69 -10.28
N ILE A 73 0.73 0.79 -10.08
CA ILE A 73 -0.14 -0.29 -9.63
C ILE A 73 -1.30 -0.37 -10.62
N THR A 74 -1.56 -1.53 -11.20
CA THR A 74 -2.74 -1.73 -12.06
C THR A 74 -3.93 -2.15 -11.21
N GLN A 75 -5.15 -1.77 -11.60
CA GLN A 75 -6.40 -2.18 -10.95
C GLN A 75 -6.33 -1.98 -9.42
N GLN A 76 -5.97 -0.76 -9.00
CA GLN A 76 -5.84 -0.39 -7.59
C GLN A 76 -7.24 -0.12 -7.02
N LEU A 77 -7.56 -0.74 -5.88
CA LEU A 77 -8.79 -0.46 -5.16
C LEU A 77 -8.67 0.84 -4.36
N PHE A 78 -9.77 1.58 -4.24
CA PHE A 78 -9.91 2.81 -3.48
C PHE A 78 -11.22 2.77 -2.71
N LYS A 79 -11.29 3.46 -1.58
CA LYS A 79 -12.56 3.74 -0.91
C LYS A 79 -12.84 5.22 -0.99
N ARG A 80 -14.04 5.53 -1.44
CA ARG A 80 -14.55 6.89 -1.53
C ARG A 80 -15.07 7.36 -0.16
N PRO A 81 -15.17 8.67 0.07
CA PRO A 81 -15.73 9.24 1.31
C PRO A 81 -17.15 8.75 1.64
N ASP A 82 -17.94 8.37 0.63
CA ASP A 82 -19.28 7.79 0.79
C ASP A 82 -19.28 6.32 1.23
N GLY A 83 -18.10 5.74 1.47
CA GLY A 83 -17.91 4.36 1.90
C GLY A 83 -17.92 3.34 0.78
N LYS A 84 -18.18 3.74 -0.48
CA LYS A 84 -18.11 2.86 -1.65
C LYS A 84 -16.69 2.64 -2.09
N PHE A 85 -16.49 1.58 -2.86
CA PHE A 85 -15.20 1.24 -3.43
C PHE A 85 -15.15 1.61 -4.91
N ALA A 86 -13.97 2.00 -5.38
CA ALA A 86 -13.67 2.23 -6.80
C ALA A 86 -12.39 1.48 -7.15
N LEU A 87 -12.28 1.01 -8.39
CA LEU A 87 -11.09 0.33 -8.90
C LEU A 87 -10.52 1.21 -10.00
N ALA A 88 -9.34 1.80 -9.80
CA ALA A 88 -8.69 2.55 -10.87
C ALA A 88 -7.81 1.62 -11.70
N ASP A 89 -7.85 1.78 -13.03
CA ASP A 89 -7.11 0.91 -13.94
C ASP A 89 -5.59 1.04 -13.76
N LEU A 90 -5.09 2.25 -13.45
CA LEU A 90 -3.69 2.53 -13.17
C LEU A 90 -3.54 3.57 -12.05
N TYR A 91 -2.58 3.38 -11.15
CA TYR A 91 -2.29 4.27 -10.05
C TYR A 91 -0.79 4.48 -9.83
N PHE A 92 -0.39 5.72 -9.53
CA PHE A 92 0.98 6.12 -9.24
C PHE A 92 1.11 6.61 -7.79
N PRO A 93 1.54 5.76 -6.83
CA PRO A 93 1.55 6.09 -5.40
C PRO A 93 2.34 7.35 -5.02
N GLN A 94 3.53 7.53 -5.59
CA GLN A 94 4.39 8.69 -5.27
C GLN A 94 3.78 10.02 -5.71
N LEU A 95 2.88 9.99 -6.70
CA LEU A 95 2.26 11.17 -7.29
C LEU A 95 0.81 11.37 -6.82
N ASN A 96 0.22 10.31 -6.26
CA ASN A 96 -1.18 10.22 -5.89
C ASN A 96 -2.12 10.55 -7.08
N ILE A 97 -1.77 9.99 -8.25
CA ILE A 97 -2.51 10.14 -9.51
C ILE A 97 -3.10 8.78 -9.89
N SER A 98 -4.39 8.75 -10.20
CA SER A 98 -5.03 7.61 -10.87
C SER A 98 -5.30 7.92 -12.34
N VAL A 99 -5.38 6.86 -13.14
CA VAL A 99 -5.80 6.90 -14.54
C VAL A 99 -6.88 5.85 -14.75
N GLU A 100 -8.03 6.29 -15.28
CA GLU A 100 -9.16 5.45 -15.68
C GLU A 100 -9.23 5.39 -17.20
N ILE A 101 -9.53 4.21 -17.76
CA ILE A 101 -9.66 4.01 -19.21
C ILE A 101 -11.13 3.76 -19.52
N ASP A 102 -11.80 4.81 -20.00
CA ASP A 102 -13.23 4.82 -20.30
C ASP A 102 -13.44 4.23 -21.71
N GLU A 103 -13.62 2.91 -21.80
CA GLU A 103 -13.88 2.20 -23.06
C GLU A 103 -15.33 2.40 -23.56
N PRO A 104 -15.58 2.36 -24.89
CA PRO A 104 -16.93 2.42 -25.42
C PRO A 104 -17.69 1.17 -24.98
N HIS A 105 -18.78 1.37 -24.26
CA HIS A 105 -19.65 0.26 -23.86
C HIS A 105 -20.35 -0.30 -25.10
N HIS A 106 -19.96 -1.49 -25.58
CA HIS A 106 -20.83 -2.24 -26.49
C HIS A 106 -22.15 -2.53 -25.77
N LEU A 107 -23.25 -2.04 -26.35
CA LEU A 107 -24.61 -2.14 -25.83
C LEU A 107 -25.07 -3.60 -25.68
N THR A 108 -24.81 -4.18 -24.52
CA THR A 108 -25.71 -5.10 -23.79
C THR A 108 -25.73 -4.71 -22.31
N GLN A 109 -26.00 -3.42 -22.07
CA GLN A 109 -25.74 -2.72 -20.81
C GLN A 109 -26.55 -3.21 -19.59
N LYS A 110 -27.71 -3.85 -19.73
CA LYS A 110 -28.53 -4.18 -18.54
C LYS A 110 -28.06 -5.41 -17.76
N GLU A 111 -27.42 -6.36 -18.42
CA GLU A 111 -26.90 -7.58 -17.81
C GLU A 111 -25.43 -7.42 -17.44
N ALA A 112 -24.64 -6.73 -18.27
CA ALA A 112 -23.23 -6.47 -17.99
C ALA A 112 -22.99 -5.45 -16.87
N ASP A 113 -23.80 -4.39 -16.71
CA ASP A 113 -23.65 -3.46 -15.56
C ASP A 113 -24.19 -4.06 -14.27
N LYS A 114 -25.24 -4.88 -14.33
CA LYS A 114 -25.66 -5.69 -13.19
C LYS A 114 -24.58 -6.70 -12.83
N GLN A 115 -23.97 -7.35 -13.81
CA GLN A 115 -22.88 -8.29 -13.59
C GLN A 115 -21.63 -7.57 -13.10
N ARG A 116 -21.26 -6.39 -13.60
CA ARG A 116 -20.12 -5.58 -13.14
C ARG A 116 -20.34 -5.02 -11.75
N THR A 117 -21.56 -4.60 -11.41
CA THR A 117 -21.91 -4.18 -10.04
C THR A 117 -21.97 -5.39 -9.09
N LEU A 118 -22.52 -6.53 -9.53
CA LEU A 118 -22.54 -7.78 -8.77
C LEU A 118 -21.16 -8.43 -8.67
N ASP A 119 -20.27 -8.22 -9.64
CA ASP A 119 -18.88 -8.67 -9.65
C ASP A 119 -18.04 -7.71 -8.83
N ILE A 120 -18.33 -6.40 -8.82
CA ILE A 120 -17.75 -5.45 -7.86
C ILE A 120 -18.22 -5.78 -6.45
N ILE A 121 -19.46 -6.25 -6.21
CA ILE A 121 -20.00 -6.62 -4.88
C ILE A 121 -19.58 -8.05 -4.46
N LYS A 122 -19.52 -9.02 -5.37
CA LYS A 122 -18.97 -10.36 -5.10
C LYS A 122 -17.46 -10.31 -4.99
N ALA A 123 -16.80 -9.51 -5.83
CA ALA A 123 -15.42 -9.14 -5.59
C ALA A 123 -15.37 -8.32 -4.30
N ASP A 124 -16.27 -7.41 -3.94
CA ASP A 124 -16.23 -6.72 -2.62
C ASP A 124 -16.20 -7.72 -1.46
N GLN A 125 -16.98 -8.80 -1.51
CA GLN A 125 -16.93 -9.87 -0.51
C GLN A 125 -15.66 -10.75 -0.63
N GLU A 126 -15.25 -11.18 -1.82
CA GLU A 126 -14.08 -12.04 -2.03
C GLU A 126 -12.73 -11.30 -1.93
N ILE A 127 -12.70 -10.02 -2.28
CA ILE A 127 -11.67 -8.99 -2.03
C ILE A 127 -11.64 -8.75 -0.53
N ARG A 128 -12.74 -8.46 0.16
CA ARG A 128 -12.69 -8.34 1.64
C ARG A 128 -12.23 -9.61 2.35
N LYS A 129 -12.46 -10.80 1.78
CA LYS A 129 -11.88 -12.06 2.26
C LYS A 129 -10.38 -12.21 1.97
N LYS A 130 -9.86 -11.63 0.88
CA LYS A 130 -8.44 -11.67 0.47
C LYS A 130 -7.60 -10.52 1.03
N TYR A 131 -8.21 -9.37 1.30
CA TYR A 131 -7.55 -8.10 1.61
C TYR A 131 -7.62 -7.89 3.13
N THR A 132 -6.54 -8.25 3.82
CA THR A 132 -6.43 -8.32 5.29
C THR A 132 -6.15 -6.97 5.96
N GLY A 133 -6.41 -5.86 5.28
CA GLY A 133 -6.17 -4.54 5.84
C GLY A 133 -6.81 -3.41 5.06
N ILE A 134 -7.16 -2.34 5.78
CA ILE A 134 -7.64 -1.02 5.31
C ILE A 134 -6.65 -0.28 4.40
N GLU A 135 -5.60 -0.95 3.95
CA GLU A 135 -4.42 -0.31 3.38
C GLU A 135 -4.30 -0.47 1.87
N ASP A 136 -5.21 -1.26 1.28
CA ASP A 136 -5.57 -1.21 -0.14
C ASP A 136 -6.67 -0.16 -0.41
N ILE A 137 -6.98 0.65 0.60
CA ILE A 137 -7.92 1.75 0.54
C ILE A 137 -7.11 3.03 0.76
N ILE A 138 -6.80 3.72 -0.32
CA ILE A 138 -6.29 5.09 -0.23
C ILE A 138 -7.47 5.99 0.15
N LEU A 139 -7.36 6.69 1.29
CA LEU A 139 -8.41 7.49 1.95
C LEU A 139 -8.40 8.97 1.53
N ASP A 140 -8.19 9.28 0.24
CA ASP A 140 -8.10 10.63 -0.39
C ASP A 140 -6.79 11.44 -0.25
N PRO A 141 -6.51 12.41 -1.16
CA PRO A 141 -7.27 12.80 -2.37
C PRO A 141 -6.57 12.41 -3.68
N ILE A 142 -7.32 11.81 -4.60
CA ILE A 142 -6.82 11.30 -5.87
C ILE A 142 -6.91 12.40 -6.94
N GLU A 143 -5.81 12.67 -7.62
CA GLU A 143 -5.85 13.40 -8.88
C GLU A 143 -6.18 12.40 -9.99
N GLU A 144 -7.46 12.32 -10.36
CA GLU A 144 -7.93 11.41 -11.41
C GLU A 144 -7.64 11.99 -12.80
N SER A 145 -7.23 11.13 -13.72
CA SER A 145 -7.13 11.41 -15.15
C SER A 145 -7.92 10.34 -15.89
N ARG A 146 -8.56 10.70 -17.00
CA ARG A 146 -9.35 9.77 -17.79
C ARG A 146 -8.83 9.75 -19.21
N ILE A 147 -8.86 8.57 -19.83
CA ILE A 147 -8.63 8.37 -21.26
C ILE A 147 -9.96 7.92 -21.83
N GLU A 148 -10.65 8.82 -22.52
CA GLU A 148 -11.90 8.50 -23.21
C GLU A 148 -11.60 7.81 -24.54
N ILE A 149 -12.19 6.63 -24.74
CA ILE A 149 -12.10 5.89 -25.99
C ILE A 149 -13.50 5.73 -26.54
N ARG A 150 -13.70 6.18 -27.78
CA ARG A 150 -14.97 6.08 -28.50
C ARG A 150 -14.85 5.04 -29.60
N GLU A 151 -15.98 4.55 -30.08
CA GLU A 151 -16.00 3.49 -31.11
C GLU A 151 -15.32 3.96 -32.40
N GLU A 152 -15.46 5.24 -32.70
CA GLU A 152 -14.86 5.95 -33.82
C GLU A 152 -13.44 6.45 -33.57
N SER A 153 -12.90 6.32 -32.35
CA SER A 153 -11.60 6.88 -32.00
C SER A 153 -10.48 6.27 -32.83
N SER A 154 -9.70 7.12 -33.49
CA SER A 154 -8.48 6.70 -34.17
C SER A 154 -7.37 6.36 -33.17
N ILE A 155 -6.38 5.59 -33.61
CA ILE A 155 -5.24 5.26 -32.73
C ILE A 155 -4.44 6.53 -32.37
N GLU A 156 -4.40 7.53 -33.26
CA GLU A 156 -3.78 8.83 -33.02
C GLU A 156 -4.52 9.62 -31.93
N GLU A 157 -5.85 9.60 -31.93
CA GLU A 157 -6.66 10.26 -30.91
C GLU A 157 -6.43 9.65 -29.53
N ILE A 158 -6.48 8.32 -29.43
CA ILE A 158 -6.17 7.59 -28.19
C ILE A 158 -4.74 7.91 -27.72
N ASN A 159 -3.78 7.96 -28.65
CA ASN A 159 -2.40 8.31 -28.34
C ASN A 159 -2.24 9.74 -27.82
N ASN A 160 -3.03 10.69 -28.31
CA ASN A 160 -3.01 12.07 -27.82
C ASN A 160 -3.53 12.16 -26.39
N GLU A 161 -4.62 11.46 -26.05
CA GLU A 161 -5.13 11.36 -24.68
C GLU A 161 -4.08 10.76 -23.72
N ILE A 162 -3.42 9.68 -24.16
CA ILE A 162 -2.30 9.07 -23.40
C ILE A 162 -1.16 10.07 -23.18
N ASP A 163 -0.82 10.87 -24.21
CA ASP A 163 0.25 11.85 -24.12
C ASP A 163 -0.10 13.01 -23.16
N ILE A 164 -1.38 13.40 -23.06
CA ILE A 164 -1.86 14.37 -22.06
C ILE A 164 -1.63 13.82 -20.64
N VAL A 165 -1.97 12.55 -20.39
CA VAL A 165 -1.75 11.89 -19.09
C VAL A 165 -0.25 11.83 -18.75
N ILE A 166 0.60 11.45 -19.69
CA ILE A 166 2.06 11.40 -19.48
C ILE A 166 2.61 12.80 -19.13
N ASN A 167 2.20 13.83 -19.86
CA ASN A 167 2.62 15.20 -19.59
C ASN A 167 2.22 15.65 -18.18
N LYS A 168 1.01 15.29 -17.72
CA LYS A 168 0.55 15.59 -16.36
C LYS A 168 1.40 14.90 -15.30
N ILE A 169 1.74 13.62 -15.50
CA ILE A 169 2.64 12.85 -14.63
C ILE A 169 4.02 13.51 -14.53
N GLU A 170 4.61 13.89 -15.66
CA GLU A 170 5.94 14.51 -15.69
C GLU A 170 5.97 15.92 -15.06
N LEU A 171 4.92 16.71 -15.29
CA LEU A 171 4.76 18.01 -14.65
C LEU A 171 4.64 17.86 -13.13
N LYS A 172 3.89 16.85 -12.66
CA LYS A 172 3.78 16.56 -11.23
C LYS A 172 5.14 16.24 -10.63
N ILE A 173 5.91 15.34 -11.25
CA ILE A 173 7.26 14.97 -10.80
C ILE A 173 8.15 16.21 -10.73
N SER A 174 8.15 17.02 -11.79
CA SER A 174 8.95 18.24 -11.88
C SER A 174 8.56 19.25 -10.78
N SER A 175 7.27 19.38 -10.48
CA SER A 175 6.76 20.28 -9.44
C SER A 175 7.13 19.83 -8.02
N MET A 176 7.34 18.54 -7.80
CA MET A 176 7.75 18.00 -6.49
C MET A 176 9.23 18.27 -6.20
N GLY A 177 10.07 18.36 -7.24
CA GLY A 177 11.51 18.62 -7.09
C GLY A 177 12.16 17.65 -6.08
N ASP A 178 12.89 18.18 -5.11
CA ASP A 178 13.56 17.39 -4.07
C ASP A 178 12.62 16.63 -3.12
N LYS A 179 11.30 16.93 -3.15
CA LYS A 179 10.30 16.19 -2.37
C LYS A 179 9.89 14.89 -3.06
N PHE A 180 10.19 14.71 -4.34
CA PHE A 180 9.95 13.44 -5.02
C PHE A 180 10.91 12.39 -4.47
N VAL A 181 10.36 11.31 -3.92
CA VAL A 181 11.13 10.17 -3.41
C VAL A 181 11.09 9.07 -4.48
N PRO A 182 12.20 8.75 -5.17
CA PRO A 182 12.25 7.71 -6.19
C PRO A 182 11.88 6.32 -5.67
N TRP A 183 11.20 5.53 -6.48
CA TRP A 183 10.90 4.14 -6.19
C TRP A 183 12.13 3.29 -6.51
N LYS A 184 12.80 2.80 -5.46
CA LYS A 184 14.03 2.03 -5.59
C LYS A 184 13.79 0.53 -5.49
N SER A 185 12.98 0.10 -4.52
CA SER A 185 12.66 -1.30 -4.27
C SER A 185 11.16 -1.50 -4.03
N VAL A 186 10.66 -2.70 -4.32
CA VAL A 186 9.30 -3.12 -3.91
C VAL A 186 9.17 -3.07 -2.38
N TYR A 187 10.25 -3.42 -1.67
CA TYR A 187 10.36 -3.35 -0.22
C TYR A 187 11.63 -2.59 0.16
N GLU A 188 11.48 -1.41 0.77
CA GLU A 188 12.63 -0.72 1.36
C GLU A 188 13.11 -1.47 2.61
N PRO A 189 14.42 -1.73 2.76
CA PRO A 189 14.94 -2.47 3.90
C PRO A 189 14.81 -1.65 5.19
N ALA A 190 14.81 -2.31 6.35
CA ALA A 190 14.79 -1.64 7.65
C ALA A 190 15.89 -0.57 7.80
N SER A 191 17.09 -0.82 7.26
CA SER A 191 18.22 0.11 7.27
C SER A 191 17.91 1.46 6.61
N TYR A 192 17.05 1.48 5.58
CA TYR A 192 16.60 2.72 4.95
C TYR A 192 15.85 3.60 5.96
N TYR A 193 14.87 3.03 6.66
CA TYR A 193 14.07 3.75 7.65
C TYR A 193 14.87 4.14 8.88
N ILE A 194 15.81 3.28 9.32
CA ILE A 194 16.72 3.59 10.43
C ILE A 194 17.58 4.82 10.08
N LYS A 195 18.16 4.87 8.87
CA LYS A 195 18.91 6.04 8.38
C LYS A 195 18.03 7.28 8.25
N LYS A 196 16.79 7.12 7.76
CA LYS A 196 15.78 8.18 7.72
C LYS A 196 15.41 8.69 9.13
N GLY A 197 15.50 7.83 10.14
CA GLY A 197 15.25 8.11 11.54
C GLY A 197 13.79 7.94 11.98
N PHE A 198 12.88 7.70 11.04
CA PHE A 198 11.45 7.52 11.30
C PHE A 198 10.75 6.70 10.20
N ILE A 199 9.55 6.22 10.52
CA ILE A 199 8.58 5.66 9.57
C ILE A 199 7.28 6.43 9.71
N GLU A 200 6.68 6.84 8.59
CA GLU A 200 5.33 7.40 8.56
C GLU A 200 4.38 6.51 7.75
N LYS A 201 3.08 6.55 8.05
CA LYS A 201 2.05 5.79 7.32
C LYS A 201 2.13 6.02 5.79
N ASN A 202 2.42 7.26 5.39
CA ASN A 202 2.52 7.64 3.99
C ASN A 202 3.78 7.10 3.28
N ASP A 203 4.75 6.58 4.03
CA ASP A 203 5.90 5.88 3.43
C ASP A 203 5.51 4.54 2.81
N ASN A 204 4.29 4.05 3.08
CA ASN A 204 3.82 2.75 2.60
C ASN A 204 4.81 1.62 2.97
N ALA A 205 5.41 1.70 4.15
CA ALA A 205 6.48 0.81 4.58
C ALA A 205 5.96 -0.62 4.74
N LYS A 206 6.54 -1.55 3.97
CA LYS A 206 6.21 -2.98 3.93
C LYS A 206 7.46 -3.81 4.22
N PHE A 207 7.30 -4.85 5.02
CA PHE A 207 8.38 -5.76 5.41
C PHE A 207 7.96 -7.20 5.12
N LYS A 208 8.83 -8.00 4.50
CA LYS A 208 8.52 -9.40 4.18
C LYS A 208 8.44 -10.24 5.46
N THR A 209 9.30 -9.95 6.43
CA THR A 209 9.46 -10.79 7.62
C THR A 209 9.33 -10.01 8.93
N ILE A 210 8.97 -10.73 10.00
CA ILE A 210 8.96 -10.20 11.37
C ILE A 210 10.38 -9.83 11.83
N ASP A 211 11.41 -10.50 11.35
CA ASP A 211 12.80 -10.14 11.66
C ASP A 211 13.19 -8.79 11.06
N GLU A 212 12.73 -8.47 9.83
CA GLU A 212 12.94 -7.14 9.25
C GLU A 212 12.28 -6.02 10.06
N ILE A 213 11.08 -6.27 10.61
CA ILE A 213 10.45 -5.33 11.53
C ILE A 213 11.25 -5.23 12.83
N GLY A 214 11.71 -6.35 13.38
CA GLY A 214 12.55 -6.39 14.59
C GLY A 214 13.80 -5.50 14.46
N LYS A 215 14.43 -5.50 13.28
CA LYS A 215 15.60 -4.65 13.01
C LYS A 215 15.33 -3.16 13.21
N LEU A 216 14.10 -2.67 12.97
CA LEU A 216 13.72 -1.27 13.22
C LEU A 216 13.83 -0.88 14.69
N PHE A 217 13.77 -1.87 15.58
CA PHE A 217 13.78 -1.70 17.03
C PHE A 217 15.06 -2.25 17.66
N ASN A 218 16.13 -2.39 16.87
CA ASN A 218 17.41 -2.96 17.29
C ASN A 218 17.31 -4.43 17.78
N ILE A 219 16.37 -5.20 17.21
CA ILE A 219 16.19 -6.63 17.47
C ILE A 219 16.64 -7.40 16.22
N GLU A 220 17.86 -7.92 16.23
CA GLU A 220 18.45 -8.63 15.07
C GLU A 220 17.69 -9.91 14.69
N LYS A 221 17.15 -10.63 15.68
CA LYS A 221 16.41 -11.87 15.48
C LYS A 221 15.29 -12.00 16.49
N VAL A 222 14.06 -12.07 16.00
CA VAL A 222 12.89 -12.27 16.84
C VAL A 222 12.78 -13.76 17.21
N SER A 223 12.46 -14.05 18.47
CA SER A 223 12.28 -15.43 18.93
C SER A 223 11.09 -16.11 18.22
N MET A 224 11.15 -17.43 18.04
CA MET A 224 10.12 -18.15 17.29
C MET A 224 8.74 -18.06 17.96
N GLY A 225 8.67 -18.06 19.30
CA GLY A 225 7.40 -17.90 20.02
C GLY A 225 6.70 -16.59 19.69
N TYR A 226 7.44 -15.48 19.67
CA TYR A 226 6.88 -14.18 19.29
C TYR A 226 6.54 -14.07 17.80
N LYS A 227 7.28 -14.77 16.93
CA LYS A 227 6.95 -14.85 15.49
C LYS A 227 5.61 -15.52 15.22
N ILE A 228 5.29 -16.57 15.96
CA ILE A 228 4.03 -17.33 15.79
C ILE A 228 2.81 -16.45 16.08
N HIS A 229 2.88 -15.63 17.13
CA HIS A 229 1.75 -14.76 17.52
C HIS A 229 1.83 -13.36 16.89
N GLY A 230 2.98 -12.99 16.33
CA GLY A 230 3.20 -11.67 15.73
C GLY A 230 3.16 -10.52 16.73
N TYR A 231 3.32 -10.78 18.03
CA TYR A 231 3.29 -9.76 19.09
C TYR A 231 4.62 -9.80 19.83
N VAL A 232 5.43 -8.75 19.69
CA VAL A 232 6.84 -8.77 20.08
C VAL A 232 7.16 -7.59 21.00
N PRO A 233 7.67 -7.83 22.22
CA PRO A 233 8.05 -6.75 23.13
C PRO A 233 9.31 -6.03 22.65
N ILE A 234 9.39 -4.72 22.94
CA ILE A 234 10.52 -3.86 22.60
C ILE A 234 11.16 -3.28 23.87
N VAL A 235 10.44 -2.46 24.63
CA VAL A 235 10.97 -1.75 25.82
C VAL A 235 10.24 -2.21 27.07
N ASN A 236 10.86 -3.05 27.91
CA ASN A 236 10.35 -3.48 29.23
C ASN A 236 8.85 -3.77 29.24
N ASP A 237 8.32 -4.45 28.21
CA ASP A 237 6.89 -4.77 28.07
C ASP A 237 5.92 -3.56 28.05
N SER A 238 6.43 -2.35 27.78
CA SER A 238 5.62 -1.12 27.62
C SER A 238 5.37 -0.74 26.15
N GLU A 239 6.25 -1.20 25.25
CA GLU A 239 6.12 -1.01 23.81
C GLU A 239 6.23 -2.35 23.09
N TYR A 240 5.35 -2.57 22.13
CA TYR A 240 5.32 -3.77 21.28
C TYR A 240 5.21 -3.38 19.83
N PHE A 241 5.77 -4.20 18.94
CA PHE A 241 5.26 -4.24 17.58
C PHE A 241 4.35 -5.46 17.41
N TRP A 242 3.26 -5.24 16.66
CA TRP A 242 2.20 -6.20 16.49
C TRP A 242 1.92 -6.40 15.00
N CYS A 243 1.86 -7.65 14.56
CA CYS A 243 1.65 -8.06 13.18
C CYS A 243 0.32 -8.79 12.99
N PRO A 244 -0.83 -8.14 13.25
CA PRO A 244 -2.13 -8.79 13.21
C PRO A 244 -2.58 -9.10 11.78
N HIS A 245 -3.40 -10.13 11.65
CA HIS A 245 -4.32 -10.27 10.54
C HIS A 245 -5.56 -9.42 10.86
N LEU A 246 -5.77 -8.32 10.16
CA LEU A 246 -6.92 -7.44 10.38
C LEU A 246 -8.03 -7.72 9.37
N LYS A 247 -9.26 -7.34 9.74
CA LYS A 247 -10.43 -7.45 8.89
C LYS A 247 -11.23 -6.17 8.87
N LEU A 248 -11.87 -5.92 7.74
CA LEU A 248 -12.67 -4.74 7.47
C LEU A 248 -14.13 -4.84 7.95
N SER A 249 -14.68 -6.06 8.11
CA SER A 249 -16.04 -6.31 8.65
C SER A 249 -16.33 -7.81 8.87
N ASP A 250 -17.51 -8.08 9.45
CA ASP A 250 -18.05 -9.24 10.20
C ASP A 250 -17.96 -10.68 9.66
N ASP A 251 -17.21 -10.97 8.59
CA ASP A 251 -17.09 -12.36 8.12
C ASP A 251 -15.99 -13.10 8.90
N ASP A 252 -16.40 -14.11 9.67
CA ASP A 252 -15.59 -14.93 10.57
C ASP A 252 -14.36 -15.57 9.89
N VAL A 253 -13.15 -15.18 10.30
CA VAL A 253 -11.96 -16.07 10.25
C VAL A 253 -11.34 -15.98 11.62
N ILE A 254 -11.28 -17.13 12.27
CA ILE A 254 -10.74 -17.29 13.62
C ILE A 254 -9.26 -17.62 13.45
N ILE A 255 -8.36 -16.78 13.96
CA ILE A 255 -6.95 -17.14 14.05
C ILE A 255 -6.59 -17.11 15.53
N ASN A 256 -6.11 -18.25 16.07
CA ASN A 256 -5.66 -18.36 17.46
C ASN A 256 -6.69 -17.85 18.49
N ASN A 257 -7.97 -18.16 18.30
CA ASN A 257 -9.08 -17.75 19.18
C ASN A 257 -9.38 -16.23 19.20
N ALA A 258 -8.65 -15.41 18.45
CA ALA A 258 -8.88 -13.97 18.34
C ALA A 258 -9.45 -13.60 16.97
N ILE A 259 -10.38 -12.64 16.96
CA ILE A 259 -10.86 -11.94 15.76
C ILE A 259 -10.37 -10.51 15.88
N ASN A 260 -9.52 -10.10 14.94
CA ASN A 260 -9.05 -8.72 14.88
C ASN A 260 -9.72 -7.98 13.72
N THR A 261 -10.35 -6.85 14.02
CA THR A 261 -10.96 -5.97 13.01
C THR A 261 -10.38 -4.58 13.11
N ILE A 262 -10.56 -3.77 12.07
CA ILE A 262 -10.13 -2.38 12.04
C ILE A 262 -11.29 -1.51 11.54
N SER A 263 -11.52 -0.38 12.20
CA SER A 263 -12.61 0.55 11.86
C SER A 263 -12.41 1.13 10.46
N PRO A 264 -13.49 1.42 9.71
CA PRO A 264 -13.47 1.98 8.35
C PRO A 264 -12.48 3.14 8.05
N ASP A 265 -12.16 3.95 9.04
CA ASP A 265 -11.25 5.11 8.99
C ASP A 265 -9.80 4.77 9.42
N GLY A 266 -9.56 3.53 9.85
CA GLY A 266 -8.30 3.02 10.37
C GLY A 266 -7.95 3.53 11.77
N ASN A 267 -8.86 4.22 12.46
CA ASN A 267 -8.55 4.84 13.76
C ASN A 267 -8.67 3.89 14.95
N TYR A 268 -9.38 2.78 14.81
CA TYR A 268 -9.57 1.80 15.87
C TYR A 268 -9.25 0.39 15.36
N VAL A 269 -8.51 -0.38 16.15
CA VAL A 269 -8.34 -1.82 15.98
C VAL A 269 -9.03 -2.52 17.14
N PHE A 270 -9.82 -3.54 16.84
CA PHE A 270 -10.58 -4.31 17.83
C PHE A 270 -9.99 -5.71 17.89
N GLU A 271 -9.77 -6.23 19.09
CA GLU A 271 -9.28 -7.58 19.34
C GLU A 271 -10.28 -8.30 20.26
N TYR A 272 -11.06 -9.20 19.67
CA TYR A 272 -12.09 -9.99 20.36
C TYR A 272 -11.64 -11.45 20.50
N PHE A 273 -11.78 -12.04 21.69
CA PHE A 273 -11.39 -13.42 21.93
C PHE A 273 -12.60 -14.33 22.05
N LYS A 274 -12.74 -15.35 21.21
CA LYS A 274 -13.92 -16.26 21.23
C LYS A 274 -14.03 -17.07 22.52
N LYS A 275 -12.90 -17.38 23.16
CA LYS A 275 -12.83 -17.98 24.50
C LYS A 275 -12.20 -16.98 25.46
N ASP A 276 -12.82 -16.81 26.62
CA ASP A 276 -12.28 -16.03 27.75
C ASP A 276 -12.12 -14.52 27.47
N ASN A 277 -12.98 -13.95 26.64
CA ASN A 277 -12.95 -12.53 26.28
C ASN A 277 -12.87 -11.59 27.51
N ASP A 278 -13.72 -11.81 28.51
CA ASP A 278 -13.74 -10.98 29.72
C ASP A 278 -12.40 -11.00 30.47
N THR A 279 -11.75 -12.17 30.51
CA THR A 279 -10.43 -12.35 31.12
C THR A 279 -9.37 -11.62 30.31
N GLU A 280 -9.40 -11.75 28.99
CA GLU A 280 -8.48 -11.06 28.10
C GLU A 280 -8.65 -9.54 28.15
N VAL A 281 -9.89 -9.03 28.18
CA VAL A 281 -10.18 -7.60 28.35
C VAL A 281 -9.56 -7.08 29.65
N LYS A 282 -9.76 -7.78 30.77
CA LYS A 282 -9.21 -7.37 32.08
C LYS A 282 -7.69 -7.31 32.10
N LYS A 283 -7.01 -8.22 31.41
CA LYS A 283 -5.53 -8.28 31.39
C LYS A 283 -4.87 -7.00 30.91
N VAL A 284 -5.52 -6.23 30.03
CA VAL A 284 -4.91 -5.04 29.42
C VAL A 284 -5.33 -3.72 30.09
N LEU A 285 -6.28 -3.72 31.03
CA LEU A 285 -6.85 -2.48 31.58
C LEU A 285 -5.84 -1.67 32.40
N ASP A 286 -4.89 -2.35 33.05
CA ASP A 286 -3.86 -1.71 33.87
C ASP A 286 -2.59 -1.37 33.06
N ASP A 287 -2.50 -1.91 31.85
CA ASP A 287 -1.34 -1.78 30.99
C ASP A 287 -1.36 -0.46 30.22
N ASN A 288 -0.29 0.33 30.35
CA ASN A 288 -0.07 1.50 29.49
C ASN A 288 0.80 1.12 28.28
N ILE A 289 0.27 0.21 27.47
CA ILE A 289 1.00 -0.34 26.31
C ILE A 289 0.81 0.51 25.07
N LYS A 290 1.92 0.72 24.37
CA LYS A 290 1.95 1.25 22.99
C LYS A 290 2.22 0.12 22.00
N ARG A 291 1.40 0.04 20.94
CA ARG A 291 1.55 -0.94 19.86
C ARG A 291 1.89 -0.24 18.53
N TYR A 292 3.04 -0.60 17.95
CA TYR A 292 3.38 -0.30 16.56
C TYR A 292 2.77 -1.39 15.67
N VAL A 293 1.75 -1.05 14.88
CA VAL A 293 0.96 -2.07 14.17
C VAL A 293 1.45 -2.20 12.73
N PHE A 294 1.89 -3.41 12.39
CA PHE A 294 2.34 -3.84 11.07
C PHE A 294 1.40 -4.92 10.52
N ALA A 295 0.22 -4.52 10.04
CA ALA A 295 -0.81 -5.46 9.62
C ALA A 295 -0.36 -6.35 8.45
N GLN A 296 -0.81 -7.59 8.45
CA GLN A 296 -0.57 -8.50 7.33
C GLN A 296 -1.15 -7.92 6.06
N TYR A 297 -0.33 -7.89 5.01
CA TYR A 297 -0.65 -7.28 3.73
C TYR A 297 -0.40 -8.29 2.62
N LYS A 298 -1.34 -8.36 1.66
CA LYS A 298 -1.19 -9.16 0.46
C LYS A 298 -1.33 -8.24 -0.74
N ASP A 299 -0.28 -8.15 -1.55
CA ASP A 299 -0.31 -7.32 -2.75
C ASP A 299 -1.20 -7.93 -3.84
N GLU A 300 -1.42 -7.18 -4.93
CA GLU A 300 -2.33 -7.60 -6.00
C GLU A 300 -1.81 -8.82 -6.81
N ILE A 301 -0.53 -9.17 -6.64
CA ILE A 301 0.14 -10.31 -7.27
C ILE A 301 0.13 -11.52 -6.32
N GLY A 302 -0.29 -11.32 -5.06
CA GLY A 302 -0.41 -12.35 -4.05
C GLY A 302 0.79 -12.49 -3.11
N ASN A 303 1.77 -11.59 -3.18
CA ASN A 303 2.89 -11.60 -2.24
C ASN A 303 2.44 -11.11 -0.87
N GLU A 304 2.86 -11.82 0.17
CA GLU A 304 2.55 -11.48 1.55
C GLU A 304 3.68 -10.68 2.19
N SER A 305 3.30 -9.63 2.90
CA SER A 305 4.20 -8.76 3.68
C SER A 305 3.45 -8.23 4.91
N LYS A 306 4.08 -7.33 5.66
CA LYS A 306 3.50 -6.66 6.82
C LYS A 306 3.68 -5.16 6.64
N LYS A 307 2.58 -4.41 6.60
CA LYS A 307 2.56 -2.98 6.30
C LYS A 307 2.31 -2.17 7.56
N PHE A 308 3.08 -1.10 7.75
CA PHE A 308 2.92 -0.20 8.89
C PHE A 308 1.64 0.65 8.75
N ILE A 309 0.74 0.54 9.73
CA ILE A 309 -0.59 1.16 9.67
C ILE A 309 -0.81 2.30 10.67
N GLY A 310 0.09 2.39 11.67
CA GLY A 310 0.05 3.41 12.72
C GLY A 310 0.49 2.90 14.09
N VAL A 311 0.48 3.83 15.04
CA VAL A 311 0.78 3.59 16.45
C VAL A 311 -0.50 3.69 17.24
N TYR A 312 -0.76 2.71 18.10
CA TYR A 312 -2.02 2.56 18.82
C TYR A 312 -1.78 2.43 20.32
N SER A 313 -2.75 2.86 21.12
CA SER A 313 -2.84 2.64 22.56
C SER A 313 -4.23 2.18 22.95
N LEU A 314 -4.38 1.58 24.12
CA LEU A 314 -5.67 1.10 24.61
C LEU A 314 -6.66 2.27 24.83
N ASP A 315 -7.87 2.14 24.31
CA ASP A 315 -9.02 2.98 24.65
C ASP A 315 -9.80 2.27 25.76
N LYS A 316 -9.51 2.61 27.02
CA LYS A 316 -10.05 1.90 28.19
C LYS A 316 -11.58 2.01 28.27
N ASP A 317 -12.12 3.20 28.00
CA ASP A 317 -13.56 3.47 28.08
C ASP A 317 -14.33 2.65 27.05
N LYS A 318 -13.87 2.68 25.79
CA LYS A 318 -14.48 1.92 24.71
C LYS A 318 -14.29 0.41 24.90
N THR A 319 -13.13 0.00 25.42
CA THR A 319 -12.83 -1.40 25.77
C THR A 319 -13.81 -1.96 26.79
N LEU A 320 -14.06 -1.23 27.87
CA LEU A 320 -15.01 -1.61 28.91
C LEU A 320 -16.46 -1.59 28.40
N LYS A 321 -16.82 -0.57 27.63
CA LYS A 321 -18.18 -0.40 27.11
C LYS A 321 -18.58 -1.49 26.11
N GLU A 322 -17.66 -1.87 25.23
CA GLU A 322 -17.94 -2.84 24.16
C GLU A 322 -17.56 -4.27 24.56
N ASN A 323 -16.88 -4.43 25.70
CA ASN A 323 -16.28 -5.69 26.15
C ASN A 323 -15.43 -6.33 25.04
N VAL A 324 -14.51 -5.56 24.47
CA VAL A 324 -13.56 -5.97 23.42
C VAL A 324 -12.30 -5.16 23.64
N ARG A 325 -11.09 -5.69 23.39
CA ARG A 325 -9.90 -4.84 23.47
C ARG A 325 -9.89 -3.85 22.31
N VAL A 326 -10.04 -2.56 22.62
CA VAL A 326 -10.09 -1.50 21.62
C VAL A 326 -8.81 -0.68 21.66
N TRP A 327 -8.08 -0.67 20.56
CA TRP A 327 -6.84 0.06 20.37
C TRP A 327 -7.12 1.28 19.49
N LYS A 328 -6.93 2.47 20.03
CA LYS A 328 -7.10 3.74 19.31
C LYS A 328 -5.78 4.22 18.74
N LYS A 329 -5.79 4.67 17.49
CA LYS A 329 -4.64 5.27 16.82
C LYS A 329 -4.27 6.59 17.50
N ILE A 330 -3.01 6.71 17.87
CA ILE A 330 -2.44 7.91 18.50
C ILE A 330 -1.39 8.60 17.64
N SER A 331 -0.84 7.92 16.63
CA SER A 331 0.14 8.50 15.72
C SER A 331 0.18 7.73 14.38
N ASN A 332 0.53 8.44 13.31
CA ASN A 332 0.86 7.85 12.01
C ASN A 332 2.38 7.70 11.82
N LYS A 333 3.18 7.90 12.87
CA LYS A 333 4.64 7.98 12.82
C LYS A 333 5.32 7.20 13.94
N ILE A 334 6.39 6.48 13.61
CA ILE A 334 7.36 5.89 14.54
C ILE A 334 8.66 6.70 14.49
N GLU A 335 9.13 7.19 15.63
CA GLU A 335 10.48 7.73 15.78
C GLU A 335 11.45 6.58 16.11
N LEU A 336 12.42 6.32 15.23
CA LEU A 336 13.32 5.17 15.35
C LEU A 336 14.61 5.47 16.11
N LYS A 337 15.08 6.72 16.09
CA LYS A 337 16.37 7.12 16.69
C LYS A 337 16.53 6.66 18.15
N LYS A 338 15.45 6.67 18.92
CA LYS A 338 15.44 6.26 20.33
C LYS A 338 15.87 4.80 20.60
N TYR A 339 15.90 3.93 19.59
CA TYR A 339 16.27 2.52 19.73
C TYR A 339 17.73 2.22 19.35
N PHE A 340 18.45 3.20 18.78
CA PHE A 340 19.82 3.03 18.28
C PHE A 340 20.80 4.00 18.95
N ASN A 341 20.45 4.46 20.16
CA ASN A 341 21.29 5.34 20.99
C ASN A 341 22.38 4.54 21.72
#